data_AF-A0A7H4MDN3-F1
#
_entry.id   AF-A0A7H4MDN3-F1
#
_cell.length_a   1.000
_cell.length_b   1.000
_cell.length_c   1.000
_cell.angle_alpha   90.00
_cell.angle_beta   90.00
_cell.angle_gamma   90.00
#
_symmetry.space_group_name_H-M   'P 1'
#
loop_
_entity.id
_entity.type
_entity.pdbx_description
1 polymer ?
#
loop_
_entity_poly.entity_id
_entity_poly.type
_entity_poly.pdbx_seq_one_letter_code
_entity_poly.pdbx_strand_id
1 'polypeptide(L)' 'MKIGIIGAMEEEVTLLRDKIENRQTITIGGSEIYTGQLHGVDVALLKSGIGESGGGDGRDPAAGALPA' A
#
# COMPACT_ATOMS: atom_id res chain seq x y z
N MET A 1 16.81 -5.40 2.95
CA MET A 1 16.38 -5.36 1.53
C MET A 1 14.87 -5.19 1.53
N LYS A 2 14.30 -4.39 0.63
CA LYS A 2 12.85 -4.20 0.54
C LYS A 2 12.36 -4.73 -0.81
N ILE A 3 11.35 -5.58 -0.81
CA ILE A 3 10.76 -6.14 -2.04
C ILE A 3 9.55 -5.30 -2.43
N GLY A 4 9.61 -4.67 -3.60
CA GLY A 4 8.47 -3.99 -4.20
C GLY A 4 7.68 -4.96 -5.07
N ILE A 5 6.40 -5.15 -4.76
CA ILE A 5 5.46 -5.98 -5.52
C ILE A 5 4.45 -5.02 -6.14
N ILE A 6 4.25 -5.10 -7.44
CA ILE A 6 3.23 -4.30 -8.13
C ILE A 6 2.14 -5.27 -8.54
N GLY A 7 1.02 -5.23 -7.82
CA GLY A 7 -0.14 -6.04 -8.12
C GLY A 7 -1.05 -5.31 -9.10
N ALA A 8 -1.19 -5.86 -10.30
CA ALA A 8 -2.12 -5.36 -11.30
C ALA A 8 -3.55 -5.91 -11.11
N MET A 9 -3.67 -7.16 -10.63
CA MET A 9 -4.96 -7.80 -10.35
C MET A 9 -5.25 -7.90 -8.85
N GLU A 10 -6.51 -7.67 -8.47
CA GLU A 10 -6.97 -7.70 -7.08
C GLU A 10 -6.81 -9.09 -6.43
N GLU A 11 -6.92 -10.15 -7.22
CA GLU A 11 -6.82 -11.54 -6.73
C GLU A 11 -5.40 -11.87 -6.24
N GLU A 12 -4.38 -11.46 -7.00
CA GLU A 12 -2.96 -11.59 -6.61
C GLU A 12 -2.64 -10.74 -5.38
N VAL A 13 -3.15 -9.50 -5.36
CA VAL A 13 -2.98 -8.58 -4.22
C VAL A 13 -3.59 -9.16 -2.96
N THR A 14 -4.78 -9.74 -3.03
CA THR A 14 -5.51 -10.27 -1.88
C THR A 14 -4.78 -11.43 -1.22
N LEU A 15 -4.23 -12.34 -2.03
CA LEU A 15 -3.49 -13.50 -1.51
C LEU A 15 -2.17 -13.07 -0.83
N LEU A 16 -1.46 -12.10 -1.41
CA LEU A 16 -0.22 -11.56 -0.86
C LEU A 16 -0.49 -10.76 0.42
N ARG A 17 -1.50 -9.88 0.38
CA ARG A 17 -2.01 -9.09 1.51
C ARG A 17 -2.25 -9.95 2.75
N ASP A 18 -2.86 -11.11 2.58
CA ASP A 18 -3.23 -11.99 3.70
C ASP A 18 -1.99 -12.60 4.39
N LYS A 19 -0.91 -12.77 3.62
CA LYS A 19 0.38 -13.27 4.13
C LYS A 19 1.26 -12.17 4.74
N ILE A 20 0.97 -10.89 4.47
CA ILE A 20 1.77 -9.77 5.00
C ILE A 20 1.47 -9.58 6.49
N GLU A 21 2.49 -9.72 7.31
CA GLU A 21 2.48 -9.36 8.73
C GLU A 21 2.77 -7.87 8.91
N ASN A 22 2.21 -7.27 9.97
CA ASN A 22 2.31 -5.82 10.23
C ASN A 22 1.89 -4.97 9.02
N ARG A 23 0.82 -5.38 8.33
CA ARG A 23 0.36 -4.66 7.14
C ARG A 23 -0.01 -3.22 7.50
N GLN A 24 0.41 -2.28 6.66
CA GLN A 24 -0.05 -0.91 6.68
C GLN A 24 -0.56 -0.53 5.30
N THR A 25 -1.65 0.23 5.26
CA THR A 25 -2.24 0.72 4.02
C THR A 25 -2.01 2.22 3.95
N ILE A 26 -1.38 2.66 2.88
CA ILE A 26 -1.01 4.05 2.60
C ILE A 26 -1.67 4.40 1.27
N THR A 27 -2.46 5.46 1.24
CA THR A 27 -3.09 5.93 0.00
C THR A 27 -2.43 7.22 -0.42
N ILE A 28 -1.75 7.22 -1.58
CA ILE A 28 -1.04 8.39 -2.12
C ILE A 28 -1.56 8.67 -3.52
N GLY A 29 -2.15 9.84 -3.75
CA GLY A 29 -2.57 10.29 -5.09
C GLY A 29 -3.52 9.32 -5.80
N GLY A 30 -4.45 8.69 -5.06
CA GLY A 30 -5.38 7.68 -5.61
C GLY A 30 -4.78 6.27 -5.78
N SER A 31 -3.51 6.07 -5.44
CA SER A 31 -2.86 4.76 -5.42
C SER A 31 -2.84 4.19 -4.01
N GLU A 32 -3.28 2.95 -3.84
CA GLU A 32 -3.20 2.25 -2.56
C GLU A 32 -1.89 1.43 -2.50
N ILE A 33 -1.10 1.66 -1.46
CA ILE A 33 0.17 1.00 -1.19
C ILE A 33 0.03 0.24 0.13
N TYR A 34 0.27 -1.05 0.10
CA TYR A 34 0.23 -1.95 1.23
C TYR A 34 1.66 -2.31 1.63
N THR A 35 2.17 -1.80 2.74
CA THR A 35 3.50 -2.14 3.25
C THR A 35 3.40 -3.15 4.37
N GLY A 36 4.45 -3.91 4.64
CA GLY A 36 4.54 -4.78 5.81
C GLY A 36 5.73 -5.72 5.71
N GLN A 37 5.68 -6.84 6.42
CA GLN A 37 6.70 -7.88 6.40
C GLN A 37 6.14 -9.22 5.96
N LEU A 38 6.83 -9.89 5.05
CA LEU A 38 6.53 -11.23 4.60
C LEU A 38 7.72 -12.12 4.95
N HIS A 39 7.54 -13.10 5.83
CA HIS A 39 8.63 -13.98 6.27
C HIS A 39 9.85 -13.22 6.83
N GLY A 40 9.63 -12.11 7.55
CA GLY A 40 10.70 -11.25 8.07
C GLY A 40 11.40 -10.37 7.04
N VAL A 41 10.85 -10.28 5.82
CA VAL A 41 11.33 -9.39 4.76
C VAL A 41 10.36 -8.25 4.55
N ASP A 42 10.84 -7.01 4.58
CA ASP A 42 10.04 -5.84 4.23
C ASP A 42 9.51 -5.95 2.78
N VAL A 43 8.19 -5.90 2.63
CA VAL A 43 7.49 -5.90 1.35
C VAL A 43 6.61 -4.66 1.22
N ALA A 44 6.55 -4.11 0.01
CA ALA A 44 5.65 -3.02 -0.35
C ALA A 44 4.87 -3.42 -1.59
N LEU A 45 3.56 -3.53 -1.45
CA LEU A 45 2.63 -3.94 -2.47
C LEU A 45 1.84 -2.72 -2.97
N LEU A 46 2.07 -2.32 -4.21
CA LEU A 46 1.30 -1.25 -4.85
C LEU A 46 0.09 -1.88 -5.54
N LYS A 47 -1.12 -1.51 -5.13
CA LYS A 47 -2.35 -1.79 -5.88
C LYS A 47 -2.49 -0.70 -6.94
N SER A 48 -2.15 -1.05 -8.17
CA SER A 48 -2.29 -0.15 -9.30
C SER A 48 -3.77 -0.05 -9.69
N GLY A 49 -4.48 0.94 -9.14
CA GLY A 49 -5.81 1.31 -9.60
C GLY A 49 -5.73 1.98 -10.97
N ILE A 50 -5.41 1.21 -12.02
CA ILE A 50 -5.59 1.66 -13.41
C ILE A 50 -7.11 1.68 -13.66
N GLY A 51 -7.74 2.75 -13.20
CA GLY A 51 -9.20 2.90 -13.23
C GLY A 51 -9.69 4.34 -13.21
N GLU A 52 -8.92 5.30 -12.70
CA GLU A 52 -9.38 6.70 -12.71
C GLU A 52 -8.25 7.68 -13.01
N SER A 53 -8.13 8.03 -14.30
CA SER A 53 -7.68 9.37 -14.68
C SER A 53 -8.74 10.37 -14.21
N GLY A 54 -8.71 10.73 -12.92
CA GLY A 54 -9.65 11.65 -12.31
C GLY A 54 -8.90 12.54 -11.33
N GLY A 55 -8.61 13.76 -11.75
CA GLY A 55 -8.04 14.78 -10.87
C GLY A 55 -8.94 15.00 -9.65
N GLY A 56 -8.33 15.11 -8.48
CA GLY A 56 -9.08 15.27 -7.23
C GLY A 56 -8.15 15.59 -6.09
N ASP A 57 -7.91 16.89 -5.92
CA ASP A 57 -7.43 17.54 -4.72
C ASP A 57 -8.01 16.95 -3.42
N GLY A 58 -7.16 16.84 -2.40
CA GLY A 58 -7.58 16.86 -1.00
C GLY A 58 -7.81 15.49 -0.33
N ARG A 59 -6.85 15.13 0.53
CA ARG A 59 -7.01 14.92 1.99
C ARG A 59 -6.08 13.82 2.51
N ASP A 60 -4.95 14.23 3.06
CA ASP A 60 -4.34 13.54 4.21
C ASP A 60 -4.99 14.05 5.49
N PRO A 61 -5.77 13.23 6.22
CA PRO A 61 -5.88 13.38 7.65
C PRO A 61 -5.38 12.10 8.31
N ALA A 62 -4.32 12.24 9.10
CA ALA A 62 -3.78 11.26 10.05
C ALA A 62 -2.73 10.26 9.53
N ALA A 63 -1.45 10.67 9.61
CA ALA A 63 -0.40 9.77 10.04
C ALA A 63 0.68 10.54 10.83
N GLY A 64 0.70 10.32 12.15
CA GLY A 64 1.92 10.44 12.96
C GLY A 64 2.18 11.77 13.66
N ALA A 65 1.61 11.93 14.85
CA ALA A 65 2.14 12.83 15.86
C ALA A 65 3.63 12.53 16.12
N LEU A 66 4.50 13.54 15.99
CA LEU A 66 5.85 13.54 16.57
C LEU A 66 5.72 14.00 18.03
N PRO A 67 6.14 13.22 19.04
CA PRO A 67 6.24 13.73 20.40
C PRO A 67 7.46 14.67 20.52
N ALA A 68 7.24 15.79 21.21
CA ALA A 68 8.25 16.76 21.62
C ALA A 68 9.10 16.24 22.80
#